data_AF-A0A7M3BKA6-F1
#
_entry.id   AF-A0A7M3BKA6-F1
#
_cell.length_a   1.000
_cell.length_b   1.000
_cell.length_c   1.000
_cell.angle_alpha   90.00
_cell.angle_beta   90.00
_cell.angle_gamma   90.00
#
_symmetry.space_group_name_H-M   'P 1'
#
loop_
_entity.id
_entity.type
_entity.pdbx_description
1 polymer ?
#
loop_
_entity_poly.entity_id
_entity_poly.type
_entity_poly.pdbx_seq_one_letter_code
_entity_poly.pdbx_strand_id
1 'polypeptide(L)'
;MNADDKIIIADDAVIHPDDLHEDFIRSSGPGGQNVNKVATAVQLRFDAANAPGLSERVRERTIKLAGQRATKDGVIVIEAGRFRTQEQNRADARARLAELV
;
A
#
# COMPACT_ATOMS: atom_id res chain seq x y z
N MET A 1 17.35 -3.86 -6.38
CA MET A 1 16.06 -3.21 -6.63
C MET A 1 15.66 -3.59 -8.05
N ASN A 2 14.69 -4.50 -8.20
CA ASN A 2 14.27 -4.98 -9.52
C ASN A 2 13.40 -3.91 -10.16
N ALA A 3 13.66 -3.59 -11.43
CA ALA A 3 12.93 -2.59 -12.19
C ALA A 3 11.47 -3.02 -12.50
N ASP A 4 11.14 -4.28 -12.27
CA ASP A 4 9.87 -4.95 -12.61
C ASP A 4 8.72 -4.72 -11.63
N ASP A 5 8.93 -3.92 -10.57
CA ASP A 5 7.96 -3.76 -9.48
C ASP A 5 7.08 -2.50 -9.61
N LYS A 6 7.18 -1.81 -10.76
CA LYS A 6 6.39 -0.61 -11.06
C LYS A 6 4.92 -0.95 -11.21
N ILE A 7 4.06 -0.14 -10.61
CA ILE A 7 2.60 -0.24 -10.80
C ILE A 7 2.19 0.86 -11.78
N ILE A 8 1.68 0.47 -12.95
CA ILE A 8 1.22 1.38 -14.01
C ILE A 8 -0.30 1.42 -13.94
N ILE A 9 -0.87 2.59 -13.64
CA ILE A 9 -2.32 2.72 -13.39
C ILE A 9 -3.05 3.37 -14.58
N ALA A 10 -2.38 4.19 -15.38
CA ALA A 10 -2.87 4.76 -16.65
C ALA A 10 -1.73 5.53 -17.35
N ASP A 11 -2.04 6.23 -18.45
CA ASP A 11 -1.12 7.14 -19.17
C ASP A 11 -0.58 8.29 -18.30
N ASP A 12 -1.26 8.62 -17.19
CA ASP A 12 -0.99 9.80 -16.35
C ASP A 12 -0.54 9.45 -14.91
N ALA A 13 -0.28 8.16 -14.63
CA ALA A 13 0.08 7.68 -13.30
C ALA A 13 1.01 6.45 -13.32
N VAL A 14 2.22 6.64 -12.83
CA VAL A 14 3.23 5.60 -12.60
C VAL A 14 3.65 5.63 -11.13
N ILE A 15 3.59 4.48 -10.47
CA ILE A 15 4.07 4.32 -9.09
C ILE A 15 5.40 3.59 -9.17
N HIS A 16 6.47 4.25 -8.70
CA HIS A 16 7.77 3.63 -8.62
C HIS A 16 7.89 2.79 -7.35
N PRO A 17 8.66 1.69 -7.37
CA PRO A 17 8.89 0.91 -6.16
C PRO A 17 9.58 1.71 -5.06
N ASP A 18 10.39 2.72 -5.41
CA ASP A 18 11.02 3.64 -4.44
C ASP A 18 10.01 4.53 -3.70
N ASP A 19 8.83 4.76 -4.28
CA ASP A 19 7.74 5.50 -3.63
C ASP A 19 6.94 4.61 -2.66
N LEU A 20 7.20 3.29 -2.67
CA LEU A 20 6.52 2.29 -1.88
C LEU A 20 7.40 1.79 -0.73
N HIS A 21 6.85 1.80 0.47
CA HIS A 21 7.46 1.19 1.64
C HIS A 21 6.58 0.07 2.19
N GLU A 22 7.16 -1.11 2.37
CA GLU A 22 6.46 -2.31 2.80
C GLU A 22 7.01 -2.80 4.14
N ASP A 23 6.22 -2.65 5.20
CA ASP A 23 6.54 -3.15 6.54
C ASP A 23 5.75 -4.43 6.83
N PHE A 24 6.41 -5.47 7.33
CA PHE A 24 5.72 -6.66 7.82
C PHE A 24 5.31 -6.50 9.27
N ILE A 25 4.02 -6.55 9.54
CA ILE A 25 3.46 -6.35 10.88
C ILE A 25 2.85 -7.66 11.40
N ARG A 26 2.73 -7.74 12.74
CA ARG A 26 1.96 -8.82 13.36
C ARG A 26 0.50 -8.62 13.02
N SER A 27 -0.13 -9.61 12.40
CA SER A 27 -1.54 -9.54 12.07
C SER A 27 -2.36 -9.37 13.35
N SER A 28 -3.08 -8.27 13.54
CA SER A 28 -3.99 -8.11 14.69
C SER A 28 -5.25 -8.93 14.45
N GLY A 29 -5.66 -9.76 15.41
CA GLY A 29 -6.94 -10.48 15.36
C GLY A 29 -7.43 -10.69 16.79
N PRO A 30 -8.74 -10.60 17.06
CA PRO A 30 -9.30 -10.72 18.40
C PRO A 30 -8.89 -12.07 19.02
N GLY A 31 -8.35 -12.01 20.24
CA GLY A 31 -7.66 -13.12 20.89
C GLY A 31 -8.50 -14.38 21.03
N GLY A 32 -7.91 -15.50 20.64
CA GLY A 32 -8.34 -16.86 20.94
C GLY A 32 -7.10 -17.72 21.13
N GLN A 33 -7.11 -18.56 22.18
CA GLN A 33 -6.00 -19.34 22.69
C GLN A 33 -5.24 -20.07 21.57
N ASN A 34 -3.92 -19.86 21.50
CA ASN A 34 -2.94 -20.49 20.59
C ASN A 34 -2.92 -20.00 19.13
N VAL A 35 -2.44 -18.77 18.88
CA VAL A 35 -1.93 -18.42 17.55
C VAL A 35 -0.51 -17.89 17.68
N ASN A 36 0.47 -18.76 17.38
CA ASN A 36 1.80 -18.33 16.98
C ASN A 36 1.64 -17.53 15.68
N LYS A 37 1.29 -16.25 15.79
CA LYS A 37 0.95 -15.42 14.65
C LYS A 37 2.25 -14.93 14.04
N VAL A 38 2.73 -15.67 13.04
CA VAL A 38 3.81 -15.22 12.18
C VAL A 38 3.43 -13.85 11.59
N ALA A 39 4.39 -12.93 11.48
CA ALA A 39 4.18 -11.57 10.99
C ALA A 39 3.89 -11.57 9.48
N THR A 40 2.70 -12.04 9.10
CA THR A 40 2.30 -12.19 7.70
C THR A 40 1.55 -11.01 7.16
N ALA A 41 1.04 -10.12 8.02
CA ALA A 41 0.41 -8.90 7.57
C ALA A 41 1.45 -7.93 7.00
N VAL A 42 1.03 -7.16 6.01
CA VAL A 42 1.82 -6.15 5.30
C VAL A 42 1.15 -4.80 5.51
N GLN A 43 1.94 -3.82 5.92
CA GLN A 43 1.59 -2.40 5.88
C GLN A 43 2.34 -1.78 4.71
N LEU A 44 1.61 -1.38 3.69
CA LEU A 44 2.12 -0.66 2.52
C LEU A 44 1.93 0.84 2.76
N ARG A 45 2.99 1.62 2.62
CA ARG A 45 2.96 3.08 2.62
C ARG A 45 3.34 3.58 1.23
N PHE A 46 2.59 4.54 0.71
CA PHE A 46 2.85 5.18 -0.56
C PHE A 46 2.85 6.69 -0.38
N ASP A 47 3.96 7.36 -0.68
CA ASP A 47 4.05 8.81 -0.61
C ASP A 47 3.48 9.47 -1.86
N ALA A 48 2.15 9.51 -1.95
CA ALA A 48 1.44 10.09 -3.10
C ALA A 48 1.71 11.59 -3.25
N ALA A 49 2.08 12.30 -2.18
CA ALA A 49 2.36 13.73 -2.22
C ALA A 49 3.65 14.04 -2.99
N ASN A 50 4.69 13.22 -2.80
CA ASN A 50 6.00 13.42 -3.41
C ASN A 50 6.29 12.50 -4.61
N ALA A 51 5.37 11.58 -4.96
CA ALA A 51 5.54 10.66 -6.07
C ALA A 51 5.68 11.42 -7.42
N PRO A 52 6.84 11.33 -8.10
CA PRO A 52 7.09 12.06 -9.35
C PRO A 52 6.30 11.50 -10.54
N GLY A 53 5.85 10.25 -10.45
CA GLY A 53 5.06 9.59 -11.48
C GLY A 53 3.56 9.88 -11.42
N LEU A 54 3.09 10.72 -10.48
CA LEU A 54 1.70 11.19 -10.44
C LEU A 54 1.58 12.61 -10.97
N SER A 55 0.67 12.81 -11.92
CA SER A 55 0.21 14.17 -12.26
C SER A 55 -0.45 14.83 -11.05
N GLU A 56 -0.50 16.16 -11.04
CA GLU A 56 -1.15 16.92 -9.96
C GLU A 56 -2.61 16.50 -9.76
N ARG A 57 -3.33 16.33 -10.86
CA ARG A 57 -4.74 15.91 -10.84
C ARG A 57 -4.91 14.51 -10.24
N VAL A 58 -4.03 13.56 -10.59
CA VAL A 58 -4.08 12.21 -10.03
C VAL A 58 -3.72 12.25 -8.56
N ARG A 59 -2.61 12.91 -8.18
CA ARG A 59 -2.19 13.07 -6.77
C ARG A 59 -3.31 13.58 -5.88
N GLU A 60 -3.94 14.70 -6.24
CA GLU A 60 -5.03 15.28 -5.44
C GLU A 60 -6.23 14.33 -5.33
N ARG A 61 -6.60 13.66 -6.44
CA ARG A 61 -7.69 12.69 -6.47
C ARG A 61 -7.38 11.47 -5.61
N THR A 62 -6.18 10.90 -5.72
CA THR A 62 -5.75 9.73 -4.96
C THR A 62 -5.76 10.01 -3.47
N ILE A 63 -5.19 11.15 -3.02
CA ILE A 63 -5.19 11.56 -1.61
C ILE A 63 -6.63 11.74 -1.11
N LYS A 64 -7.49 12.37 -1.91
CA LYS A 64 -8.91 12.56 -1.57
C LYS A 64 -9.67 11.24 -1.47
N LEU A 65 -9.44 10.29 -2.39
CA LEU A 65 -10.06 8.97 -2.39
C LEU A 65 -9.56 8.08 -1.25
N ALA A 66 -8.28 8.21 -0.89
CA ALA A 66 -7.70 7.49 0.25
C ALA A 66 -8.37 7.90 1.57
N GLY A 67 -8.84 9.14 1.69
CA GLY A 67 -9.63 9.60 2.83
C GLY A 67 -8.90 9.36 4.16
N GLN A 68 -9.49 8.56 5.05
CA GLN A 68 -8.89 8.21 6.35
C GLN A 68 -7.60 7.38 6.26
N ARG A 69 -7.29 6.81 5.09
CA ARG A 69 -6.05 6.06 4.85
C ARG A 69 -4.88 6.98 4.51
N ALA A 70 -5.13 8.24 4.19
CA ALA A 70 -4.08 9.23 3.93
C ALA A 70 -3.71 9.97 5.23
N THR A 71 -2.42 10.14 5.44
CA THR A 71 -1.87 11.02 6.46
C THR A 71 -1.97 12.49 6.03
N LYS A 72 -1.70 13.42 6.96
CA LYS A 72 -1.68 14.86 6.66
C LYS A 72 -0.59 15.24 5.67
N ASP A 73 0.49 14.46 5.64
CA ASP A 73 1.62 14.62 4.72
C ASP A 73 1.33 14.00 3.34
N GLY A 74 0.13 13.44 3.12
CA GLY A 74 -0.27 12.84 1.84
C GLY A 74 0.26 11.43 1.60
N VAL A 75 0.83 10.80 2.62
CA VAL A 75 1.22 9.38 2.58
C VAL A 75 0.00 8.50 2.80
N ILE A 76 -0.26 7.58 1.88
CA ILE A 76 -1.35 6.61 1.93
C ILE A 76 -0.86 5.34 2.62
N VAL A 77 -1.59 4.88 3.62
CA VAL A 77 -1.27 3.66 4.38
C VAL A 77 -2.34 2.60 4.16
N ILE A 78 -1.92 1.42 3.69
CA ILE A 78 -2.78 0.28 3.42
C ILE A 78 -2.29 -0.92 4.21
N GLU A 79 -3.16 -1.48 5.05
CA GLU A 79 -2.87 -2.70 5.80
C GLU A 79 -3.59 -3.91 5.19
N ALA A 80 -2.83 -4.96 4.92
CA ALA A 80 -3.31 -6.22 4.37
C ALA A 80 -2.85 -7.38 5.26
N GLY A 81 -3.78 -8.11 5.85
CA GLY A 81 -3.51 -9.24 6.73
C GLY A 81 -4.52 -10.37 6.63
N ARG A 82 -5.28 -10.40 5.52
CA ARG A 82 -6.36 -11.38 5.32
C ARG A 82 -5.84 -12.77 4.96
N PHE A 83 -4.63 -12.86 4.42
CA PHE A 83 -4.03 -14.11 3.96
C PHE A 83 -3.01 -14.66 4.96
N ARG A 84 -2.70 -15.96 4.81
CA ARG A 84 -1.74 -16.67 5.66
C ARG A 84 -0.29 -16.46 5.26
N THR A 85 -0.02 -15.86 4.09
CA THR A 85 1.34 -15.65 3.58
C THR A 85 1.61 -14.16 3.35
N GLN A 86 2.87 -13.76 3.54
CA GLN A 86 3.33 -12.39 3.30
C GLN A 86 3.15 -11.97 1.84
N GLU A 87 3.45 -12.85 0.89
CA GLU A 87 3.34 -12.58 -0.55
C GLU A 87 1.90 -12.27 -0.96
N GLN A 88 0.93 -13.06 -0.51
CA GLN A 88 -0.48 -12.80 -0.80
C GLN A 88 -0.97 -11.50 -0.16
N ASN A 89 -0.52 -11.19 1.06
CA ASN A 89 -0.86 -9.92 1.71
C ASN A 89 -0.18 -8.72 1.03
N ARG A 90 1.03 -8.90 0.50
CA ARG A 90 1.72 -7.89 -0.31
C ARG A 90 0.94 -7.58 -1.59
N ALA A 91 0.58 -8.62 -2.34
CA ALA A 91 -0.21 -8.49 -3.56
C ALA A 91 -1.57 -7.83 -3.29
N ASP A 92 -2.21 -8.17 -2.16
CA ASP A 92 -3.45 -7.54 -1.71
C ASP A 92 -3.31 -6.05 -1.45
N ALA A 93 -2.26 -5.64 -0.72
CA ALA A 93 -2.01 -4.24 -0.43
C ALA A 93 -1.79 -3.42 -1.70
N ARG A 94 -1.01 -3.97 -2.65
CA ARG A 94 -0.71 -3.34 -3.94
C ARG A 94 -1.94 -3.25 -4.84
N ALA A 95 -2.78 -4.28 -4.89
CA ALA A 95 -4.03 -4.26 -5.63
C ALA A 95 -4.96 -3.15 -5.11
N ARG A 96 -5.10 -3.02 -3.79
CA ARG A 96 -5.89 -1.95 -3.17
C ARG A 96 -5.32 -0.56 -3.43
N LEU A 97 -4.00 -0.42 -3.49
CA LEU A 97 -3.36 0.83 -3.89
C LEU A 97 -3.70 1.18 -5.34
N ALA A 98 -3.63 0.19 -6.23
CA ALA A 98 -3.93 0.36 -7.63
C ALA A 98 -5.40 0.76 -7.88
N GLU A 99 -6.33 0.27 -7.07
CA GLU A 99 -7.74 0.68 -7.13
C GLU A 99 -8.01 2.13 -6.64
N LEU A 100 -7.08 2.72 -5.88
CA LEU A 100 -7.21 4.08 -5.32
C LEU A 100 -6.67 5.17 -6.25
N VAL A 101 -5.75 4.82 -7.14
CA VAL A 101 -5.03 5.72 -8.04
C VAL A 101 -5.81 5.85 -9.35
#